data_AF-A0A4Q7FW36-F1
#
_entry.id   AF-A0A4Q7FW36-F1
#
_cell.length_a   1.000
_cell.length_b   1.000
_cell.length_c   1.000
_cell.angle_alpha   90.00
_cell.angle_beta   90.00
_cell.angle_gamma   90.00
#
_symmetry.space_group_name_H-M   'P 1'
#
loop_
_entity.id
_entity.type
_entity.pdbx_description
1 polymer ?
#
loop_
_entity_poly.entity_id
_entity_poly.type
_entity_poly.pdbx_seq_one_letter_code
_entity_poly.pdbx_strand_id
1 'polypeptide(L)'
;MGGTEMSDAALMLRELSEPWASGERIKSVLDRTSKLCRLTYWRTYDIWYRKARRIEPHEIDQIAEALAIKKEKAARNELHDLKLRLARLEASLNAGDTHFNSSAIDRTRELADRRGGLDRAMARR
;
A
#
# COMPACT_ATOMS: atom_id res chain seq x y z
N MET A 1 -22.81 -11.86 27.53
CA MET A 1 -21.71 -11.68 26.57
C MET A 1 -21.46 -10.20 26.40
N GLY A 2 -20.43 -9.61 27.01
CA GLY A 2 -20.27 -8.14 26.99
C GLY A 2 -18.97 -7.66 27.62
N GLY A 3 -17.83 -8.23 27.22
CA GLY A 3 -16.52 -7.92 27.83
C GLY A 3 -15.41 -7.53 26.86
N THR A 4 -15.61 -7.60 25.54
CA THR A 4 -14.49 -7.50 24.58
C THR A 4 -14.36 -6.12 23.90
N GLU A 5 -15.42 -5.32 23.80
CA GLU A 5 -15.40 -4.09 22.98
C GLU A 5 -14.68 -2.90 23.65
N MET A 6 -14.69 -2.78 24.97
CA MET A 6 -13.95 -1.73 25.69
C MET A 6 -12.42 -1.87 25.58
N SER A 7 -11.93 -3.09 25.33
CA SER A 7 -10.48 -3.34 25.17
C SER A 7 -9.96 -2.86 23.81
N ASP A 8 -10.85 -2.52 22.86
CA ASP A 8 -10.49 -2.34 21.45
C ASP A 8 -10.36 -0.87 21.04
N ALA A 9 -11.21 0.03 21.56
CA ALA A 9 -11.22 1.45 21.14
C ALA A 9 -9.86 2.16 21.29
N ALA A 10 -9.11 1.87 22.36
CA ALA A 10 -7.77 2.43 22.55
C ALA A 10 -6.75 1.90 21.53
N LEU A 11 -6.90 0.64 21.10
CA LEU A 11 -6.06 0.04 20.05
C LEU A 11 -6.43 0.61 18.69
N MET A 12 -7.73 0.74 18.39
CA MET A 12 -8.22 1.39 17.18
C MET A 12 -7.72 2.84 17.06
N LEU A 13 -7.68 3.60 18.16
CA LEU A 13 -7.09 4.95 18.15
C LEU A 13 -5.59 4.95 17.84
N ARG A 14 -4.84 3.96 18.35
CA ARG A 14 -3.41 3.80 18.04
C ARG A 14 -3.22 3.46 16.58
N GLU A 15 -3.96 2.49 16.06
CA GLU A 15 -3.93 2.13 14.64
C GLU A 15 -4.32 3.32 13.76
N LEU A 16 -5.37 4.08 14.12
CA LEU A 16 -5.79 5.29 13.42
C LEU A 16 -4.70 6.36 13.41
N SER A 17 -3.92 6.45 14.48
CA SER A 17 -2.86 7.45 14.62
C SER A 17 -1.60 7.16 13.80
N GLU A 18 -1.38 5.93 13.35
CA GLU A 18 -0.18 5.57 12.60
C GLU A 18 -0.21 6.06 11.14
N PRO A 19 0.92 6.18 10.44
CA PRO A 19 2.29 6.18 10.97
C PRO A 19 2.60 7.48 11.73
N TRP A 20 3.60 7.44 12.61
CA TRP A 20 4.12 8.63 13.28
C TRP A 20 5.41 9.08 12.63
N ALA A 21 5.62 10.40 12.56
CA ALA A 21 6.90 10.94 12.16
C ALA A 21 7.94 10.74 13.28
N SER A 22 9.22 10.62 12.91
CA SER A 22 10.30 10.55 13.89
C SER A 22 10.34 11.81 14.75
N GLY A 23 10.35 11.65 16.08
CA GLY A 23 10.30 12.77 17.03
C GLY A 23 8.93 13.47 17.14
N GLU A 24 7.87 12.94 16.53
CA GLU A 24 6.53 13.52 16.63
C GLU A 24 6.04 13.51 18.09
N ARG A 25 5.52 14.65 18.54
CA ARG A 25 4.99 14.79 19.90
C ARG A 25 3.64 14.10 20.02
N ILE A 26 3.43 13.33 21.09
CA ILE A 26 2.15 12.64 21.38
C ILE A 26 0.96 13.60 21.34
N LYS A 27 1.14 14.84 21.80
CA LYS A 27 0.07 15.88 21.73
C LYS A 27 -0.39 16.13 20.29
N SER A 28 0.54 16.20 19.34
CA SER A 28 0.23 16.41 17.92
C SER A 28 -0.47 15.18 17.32
N VAL A 29 -0.02 13.98 17.70
CA VAL A 29 -0.66 12.72 17.32
C VAL A 29 -2.12 12.69 17.80
N LEU A 30 -2.36 12.98 19.08
CA LEU A 30 -3.70 12.99 19.66
C LEU A 30 -4.60 14.06 19.05
N ASP A 31 -4.09 15.27 18.79
CA ASP A 31 -4.85 16.35 18.15
C ASP A 31 -5.29 15.99 16.72
N ARG A 32 -4.41 15.34 15.96
CA ARG A 32 -4.74 14.79 14.64
C ARG A 32 -5.77 13.68 14.74
N THR A 33 -5.55 12.71 15.63
CA THR A 33 -6.45 11.56 15.79
C THR A 33 -7.84 12.00 16.24
N SER A 34 -7.94 12.96 17.16
CA SER A 34 -9.24 13.47 17.64
C SER A 34 -10.04 14.11 16.51
N LYS A 35 -9.37 14.85 15.62
CA LYS A 35 -10.01 15.42 14.42
C LYS A 35 -10.50 14.34 13.45
N LEU A 36 -9.75 13.25 13.28
CA LEU A 36 -10.13 12.15 12.38
C LEU A 36 -11.38 11.42 12.84
N CYS A 37 -11.49 11.12 14.14
CA CYS A 37 -12.66 10.44 14.71
C CYS A 37 -13.75 11.40 15.22
N ARG A 38 -13.63 12.72 14.97
CA ARG A 38 -14.61 13.73 15.40
C ARG A 38 -14.89 13.73 16.92
N LEU A 39 -13.91 13.31 17.72
CA LEU A 39 -13.95 13.36 19.17
C LEU A 39 -13.23 14.61 19.69
N THR A 40 -13.56 15.04 20.90
CA THR A 40 -12.80 16.10 21.56
C THR A 40 -11.41 15.59 21.96
N TYR A 41 -10.41 16.46 21.99
CA TYR A 41 -9.04 16.10 22.39
C TYR A 41 -9.01 15.36 23.74
N TRP A 42 -9.70 15.89 24.76
CA TRP A 42 -9.75 15.29 26.08
C TRP A 42 -10.41 13.92 26.06
N ARG A 43 -11.46 13.74 25.25
CA ARG A 43 -12.12 12.45 25.13
C ARG A 43 -11.23 11.42 24.45
N THR A 44 -10.56 11.80 23.36
CA THR A 44 -9.56 10.97 22.71
C THR A 44 -8.42 10.61 23.66
N TYR A 45 -7.92 11.56 24.46
CA TYR A 45 -6.90 11.33 25.48
C TYR A 45 -7.35 10.31 26.52
N ASP A 46 -8.57 10.43 27.04
CA ASP A 46 -9.10 9.52 28.06
C ASP A 46 -9.26 8.10 27.52
N ILE A 47 -9.79 7.94 26.29
CA ILE A 47 -9.91 6.63 25.65
C ILE A 47 -8.52 6.05 25.36
N TRP A 48 -7.61 6.87 24.83
CA TRP A 48 -6.23 6.47 24.49
C TRP A 48 -5.46 5.89 25.67
N TYR A 49 -5.55 6.52 26.84
CA TYR A 49 -4.90 6.08 28.07
C TYR A 49 -5.76 5.13 28.90
N ARG A 50 -6.89 4.65 28.36
CA ARG A 50 -7.85 3.78 29.07
C ARG A 50 -8.35 4.37 30.40
N LYS A 51 -8.44 5.69 30.48
CA LYS A 51 -8.96 6.46 31.62
C LYS A 51 -10.47 6.68 31.54
N ALA A 52 -11.07 6.51 30.35
CA ALA A 52 -12.51 6.59 30.16
C ALA A 52 -13.23 5.46 30.93
N ARG A 53 -14.08 5.83 31.91
CA ARG A 53 -14.87 4.85 32.68
C ARG A 53 -15.92 4.13 31.84
N ARG A 54 -16.52 4.86 30.89
CA ARG A 54 -17.51 4.37 29.93
C ARG A 54 -17.14 4.96 28.57
N ILE A 55 -17.28 4.15 27.53
CA ILE A 55 -17.16 4.56 26.13
C ILE A 55 -18.54 4.34 25.53
N GLU A 56 -19.12 5.37 24.94
CA GLU A 56 -20.44 5.26 24.33
C GLU A 56 -20.34 4.57 22.97
N PRO A 57 -21.38 3.82 22.54
CA PRO A 57 -21.36 3.10 21.26
C PRO A 57 -21.03 4.00 20.07
N HIS A 58 -21.59 5.21 20.02
CA HIS A 58 -21.34 6.15 18.93
C HIS A 58 -19.87 6.61 18.84
N GLU A 59 -19.12 6.56 19.94
CA GLU A 59 -17.69 6.90 19.94
C GLU A 59 -16.88 5.77 19.33
N ILE A 60 -17.27 4.52 19.58
CA ILE A 60 -16.69 3.34 18.94
C ILE A 60 -16.96 3.39 17.43
N ASP A 61 -18.21 3.68 17.05
CA ASP A 61 -18.62 3.81 15.65
C ASP A 61 -17.81 4.89 14.93
N GLN A 62 -17.62 6.06 15.55
CA GLN A 62 -16.81 7.16 15.01
C GLN A 62 -15.34 6.77 14.80
N ILE A 63 -14.75 6.03 15.74
CA ILE A 63 -13.37 5.56 15.61
C ILE A 63 -13.29 4.49 14.50
N ALA A 64 -14.25 3.57 14.43
CA ALA A 64 -14.34 2.54 13.41
C ALA A 64 -14.49 3.14 12.01
N GLU A 65 -15.39 4.11 11.83
CA GLU A 65 -15.62 4.82 10.59
C GLU A 65 -14.32 5.53 10.12
N ALA A 66 -13.66 6.26 11.02
CA ALA A 66 -12.42 6.94 10.70
C ALA A 66 -11.31 5.97 10.26
N LEU A 67 -11.22 4.80 10.91
CA LEU A 67 -10.28 3.75 10.57
C LEU A 67 -10.59 3.15 9.18
N ALA A 68 -11.86 2.87 8.90
CA ALA A 68 -12.30 2.36 7.61
C ALA A 68 -11.97 3.36 6.47
N ILE A 69 -12.26 4.65 6.66
CA ILE A 69 -11.94 5.71 5.70
C ILE A 69 -10.42 5.76 5.44
N LYS A 70 -9.61 5.67 6.50
CA LYS A 70 -8.15 5.67 6.39
C LYS A 70 -7.64 4.46 5.59
N LYS A 71 -8.13 3.25 5.91
CA LYS A 71 -7.76 2.01 5.21
C LYS A 71 -8.14 2.07 3.73
N GLU A 72 -9.35 2.52 3.44
CA GLU A 72 -9.83 2.68 2.06
C GLU A 72 -8.98 3.69 1.28
N LYS A 73 -8.60 4.80 1.91
CA LYS A 73 -7.70 5.78 1.29
C LYS A 73 -6.30 5.20 1.03
N ALA A 74 -5.76 4.43 1.98
CA ALA A 74 -4.46 3.77 1.83
C ALA A 74 -4.47 2.75 0.68
N ALA A 75 -5.51 1.91 0.60
CA ALA A 75 -5.68 0.93 -0.48
C ALA A 75 -5.80 1.61 -1.86
N ARG A 76 -6.53 2.73 -1.95
CA ARG A 76 -6.62 3.53 -3.19
C ARG A 76 -5.28 4.11 -3.60
N ASN A 77 -4.48 4.60 -2.66
CA ASN A 77 -3.15 5.13 -2.94
C ASN A 77 -2.20 4.02 -3.41
N GLU A 78 -2.21 2.87 -2.75
CA GLU A 78 -1.39 1.72 -3.15
C GLU A 78 -1.76 1.22 -4.56
N LEU A 79 -3.05 1.11 -4.86
CA LEU A 79 -3.52 0.76 -6.20
C LEU A 79 -3.03 1.77 -7.25
N HIS A 80 -3.06 3.06 -6.92
CA HIS A 80 -2.56 4.10 -7.82
C HIS A 80 -1.05 3.96 -8.07
N ASP A 81 -0.26 3.76 -7.02
CA ASP A 81 1.19 3.56 -7.11
C ASP A 81 1.55 2.32 -7.93
N LEU A 82 0.83 1.22 -7.74
CA LEU A 82 1.01 -0.01 -8.52
C LEU A 82 0.69 0.20 -10.00
N LYS A 83 -0.40 0.90 -10.33
CA LYS A 83 -0.74 1.26 -11.72
C LYS A 83 0.35 2.11 -12.36
N LEU A 84 0.90 3.08 -11.62
CA LEU A 84 1.96 3.93 -12.14
C LEU A 84 3.25 3.14 -12.40
N ARG A 85 3.61 2.21 -11.50
CA ARG A 85 4.77 1.31 -11.70
C ARG A 85 4.56 0.40 -12.90
N LEU A 86 3.37 -0.17 -13.05
CA LEU A 86 3.02 -1.03 -14.17
C LEU A 86 3.11 -0.27 -15.50
N ALA A 87 2.53 0.93 -15.59
CA ALA A 87 2.64 1.77 -16.78
C ALA A 87 4.10 2.11 -17.14
N ARG A 88 4.98 2.32 -16.15
CA ARG A 88 6.42 2.53 -16.39
C ARG A 88 7.11 1.29 -16.92
N LEU A 89 6.77 0.11 -16.38
CA LEU A 89 7.33 -1.16 -16.85
C LEU A 89 6.86 -1.48 -18.27
N GLU A 90 5.58 -1.27 -18.58
CA GLU A 90 5.03 -1.43 -19.92
C GLU A 90 5.71 -0.49 -20.93
N ALA A 91 5.91 0.79 -20.55
CA ALA A 91 6.64 1.73 -21.39
C ALA A 91 8.10 1.30 -21.62
N SER A 92 8.78 0.78 -20.58
CA SER A 92 10.15 0.28 -20.70
C SER A 92 10.24 -0.96 -21.58
N LEU A 93 9.28 -1.89 -21.49
CA LEU A 93 9.23 -3.08 -22.33
C LEU A 93 8.96 -2.71 -23.79
N ASN A 94 7.98 -1.87 -24.06
CA ASN A 94 7.67 -1.41 -25.42
C ASN A 94 8.83 -0.65 -26.07
N ALA A 95 9.56 0.16 -25.29
CA ALA A 95 10.77 0.84 -25.76
C ALA A 95 11.91 -0.15 -26.08
N GLY A 96 12.07 -1.20 -25.27
CA GLY A 96 13.04 -2.28 -25.51
C GLY A 96 12.68 -3.14 -26.73
N ASP A 97 11.39 -3.44 -26.93
CA ASP A 97 10.90 -4.26 -28.04
C ASP A 97 11.15 -3.64 -29.41
N THR A 98 11.18 -2.31 -29.50
CA THR A 98 11.49 -1.61 -30.76
C THR A 98 12.94 -1.87 -31.21
N HIS A 99 13.87 -1.99 -30.27
CA HIS A 99 15.26 -2.34 -30.58
C HIS A 99 15.46 -3.85 -30.76
N PHE A 100 14.74 -4.67 -29.98
CA PHE A 100 14.80 -6.13 -30.03
C PHE A 100 14.26 -6.72 -31.35
N ASN A 101 13.21 -6.12 -31.91
CA ASN A 101 12.64 -6.46 -33.22
C ASN A 101 13.18 -5.58 -34.36
N SER A 102 14.36 -4.99 -34.16
CA SER A 102 15.00 -4.25 -35.24
C SER A 102 15.47 -5.20 -36.34
N SER A 103 15.36 -4.78 -37.60
CA SER A 103 15.82 -5.56 -38.75
C SER A 103 17.29 -6.00 -38.67
N ALA A 104 18.11 -5.32 -37.85
CA ALA A 104 19.49 -5.72 -37.57
C ALA A 104 19.55 -6.98 -36.68
N ILE A 105 18.73 -7.06 -35.64
CA ILE A 105 18.69 -8.23 -34.74
C ILE A 105 18.05 -9.43 -35.43
N ASP A 106 17.00 -9.22 -36.23
CA ASP A 106 16.38 -10.27 -37.03
C ASP A 106 17.37 -10.89 -38.03
N ARG A 107 18.15 -10.06 -38.73
CA ARG A 107 19.22 -10.54 -39.61
C ARG A 107 20.27 -11.34 -38.84
N THR A 108 20.64 -10.94 -37.63
CA THR A 108 21.61 -11.70 -36.82
C THR A 108 21.04 -13.05 -36.34
N ARG A 109 19.74 -13.14 -36.00
CA ARG A 109 19.08 -14.42 -35.70
C ARG A 109 19.02 -15.32 -36.92
N GLU A 110 18.65 -14.78 -38.07
CA GLU A 110 18.56 -15.54 -39.31
C GLU A 110 19.94 -16.10 -39.72
N LEU A 111 21.01 -15.33 -39.52
CA LEU A 111 22.39 -15.79 -39.73
C LEU A 111 22.81 -16.87 -38.72
N ALA A 112 22.41 -16.75 -37.45
CA ALA A 112 22.69 -17.74 -36.42
C ALA A 112 21.95 -19.07 -36.68
N ASP A 113 20.68 -19.02 -37.10
CA ASP A 113 19.89 -20.20 -37.45
C ASP A 113 20.43 -20.90 -38.69
N ARG A 114 20.86 -20.16 -39.72
CA ARG A 114 21.54 -20.75 -40.89
C ARG A 114 22.83 -21.45 -40.51
N ARG A 115 23.61 -20.88 -39.58
CA ARG A 115 24.88 -21.47 -39.11
C ARG A 115 24.68 -22.69 -38.21
N GLY A 116 23.71 -22.64 -37.28
CA GLY A 116 23.36 -23.78 -36.41
C GLY A 116 22.65 -24.93 -37.14
N GLY A 117 21.91 -24.62 -38.22
CA GLY A 117 21.33 -25.63 -39.11
C GLY A 117 22.38 -26.41 -39.90
N LEU A 118 23.46 -25.75 -40.32
CA LEU A 118 24.60 -26.39 -41.00
C LEU A 118 25.36 -27.35 -40.06
N ASP A 119 25.60 -26.95 -38.80
CA ASP A 119 26.26 -27.83 -37.81
C ASP A 119 25.41 -29.06 -37.48
N ARG A 120 24.08 -28.92 -37.38
CA ARG A 120 23.17 -30.08 -37.18
C ARG A 120 23.05 -30.98 -38.41
N ALA A 121 23.19 -30.45 -39.62
CA ALA A 121 23.16 -31.23 -40.85
C ALA A 121 24.47 -32.02 -41.05
N MET A 122 25.61 -31.47 -40.63
CA MET A 122 26.91 -32.15 -40.67
C MET A 122 27.06 -33.22 -39.58
N ALA A 123 26.42 -33.07 -38.41
CA ALA A 123 26.48 -34.05 -37.31
C ALA A 123 25.61 -35.32 -37.51
N ARG A 124 24.89 -35.45 -38.64
CA ARG A 124 24.01 -36.61 -38.95
C ARG A 124 24.51 -37.50 -40.10
N ARG A 125 25.76 -37.31 -40.53
CA ARG A 125 26.45 -38.18 -41.51
C ARG A 125 27.47 -39.07 -40.82
#